data_AF-A0A552Q685-F1
#
_entry.id   AF-A0A552Q685-F1
#
_cell.length_a   1.000
_cell.length_b   1.000
_cell.length_c   1.000
_cell.angle_alpha   90.00
_cell.angle_beta   90.00
_cell.angle_gamma   90.00
#
_symmetry.space_group_name_H-M   'P 1'
#
loop_
_entity.id
_entity.type
_entity.pdbx_description
1 polymer ?
#
loop_
_entity_poly.entity_id
_entity_poly.type
_entity_poly.pdbx_seq_one_letter_code
_entity_poly.pdbx_strand_id
1 'polypeptide(L)'
;MKKCDCDLVFIHGTGVREPAYSKTFSIISQKLKERNENLRFHKCYWGGSLGTTLNAGGLSIPVSDQKKASETDLTDEEYVLGLWELLYQDPLIELQILTISSEDKRTVFGEKLGEDLDNRVRALNPSSNLQEMLNQAGIGEFFPQSQSIIVNESDYQKAIESATEPLGEYRIAIARALVAQSSLLVRDKYGEFALSVNGELRDHIVEQIAAELGGTEKGILSGIKQSISGTIRRIINNNLQRRRSGLSEQYSGTLGDILMYQARGQKLRDFVRVTIKPLKKPTVLIAHSLGGIICVDLLLQQQLPQVVLLVTIGSQSPILYELNALVGMEYNPNANLPETFPHWLNIYDRNDFLSYVGEKIFPGKIQDLEVDSKQPFPESHGAYWNNDKVWDAVWQKMVEVANA
;
A
#
# COMPACT_ATOMS: atom_id res chain seq x y z
N MET A 1 14.90 -38.11 23.25
CA MET A 1 13.94 -36.98 23.09
C MET A 1 12.54 -37.53 23.26
N LYS A 2 11.73 -36.99 24.18
CA LYS A 2 10.29 -37.27 24.20
C LYS A 2 9.74 -36.87 22.82
N LYS A 3 9.03 -37.76 22.13
CA LYS A 3 8.34 -37.38 20.87
C LYS A 3 7.31 -36.30 21.22
N CYS A 4 7.40 -35.14 20.56
CA CYS A 4 6.44 -34.06 20.69
C CYS A 4 5.06 -34.56 20.23
N ASP A 5 4.17 -34.92 21.17
CA ASP A 5 2.80 -35.40 20.89
C ASP A 5 1.80 -34.27 21.14
N CYS A 6 1.71 -33.36 20.17
CA CYS A 6 0.92 -32.14 20.26
C CYS A 6 -0.23 -32.12 19.25
N ASP A 7 -1.28 -31.37 19.58
CA ASP A 7 -2.28 -30.92 18.63
C ASP A 7 -1.81 -29.60 18.01
N LEU A 8 -1.97 -29.43 16.70
CA LEU A 8 -1.64 -28.19 15.99
C LEU A 8 -2.91 -27.62 15.36
N VAL A 9 -3.15 -26.34 15.58
CA VAL A 9 -4.29 -25.62 15.01
C VAL A 9 -3.75 -24.51 14.11
N PHE A 10 -4.19 -24.50 12.85
CA PHE A 10 -3.85 -23.42 11.92
C PHE A 10 -4.97 -22.39 11.80
N ILE A 11 -4.66 -21.15 12.16
CA ILE A 11 -5.54 -19.98 12.09
C ILE A 11 -5.01 -19.05 11.00
N HIS A 12 -5.81 -18.88 9.94
CA HIS A 12 -5.42 -18.09 8.77
C HIS A 12 -5.70 -16.59 8.93
N GLY A 13 -5.07 -15.78 8.07
CA GLY A 13 -5.28 -14.34 7.96
C GLY A 13 -6.52 -13.93 7.14
N THR A 14 -6.59 -12.65 6.83
CA THR A 14 -7.69 -12.00 6.07
C THR A 14 -7.79 -12.53 4.64
N GLY A 15 -9.00 -12.50 4.06
CA GLY A 15 -9.23 -12.82 2.65
C GLY A 15 -8.99 -14.29 2.24
N VAL A 16 -8.44 -15.12 3.14
CA VAL A 16 -8.21 -16.55 2.87
C VAL A 16 -9.55 -17.27 2.83
N ARG A 17 -9.84 -17.86 1.67
CA ARG A 17 -11.02 -18.70 1.39
C ARG A 17 -10.57 -20.00 0.71
N GLU A 18 -11.46 -20.97 0.54
CA GLU A 18 -11.16 -22.15 -0.28
C GLU A 18 -11.02 -21.76 -1.76
N PRO A 19 -10.09 -22.40 -2.53
CA PRO A 19 -9.23 -23.53 -2.13
C PRO A 19 -7.91 -23.13 -1.46
N ALA A 20 -7.63 -21.83 -1.29
CA ALA A 20 -6.34 -21.35 -0.78
C ALA A 20 -6.08 -21.84 0.66
N TYR A 21 -7.11 -21.84 1.52
CA TYR A 21 -7.00 -22.38 2.88
C TYR A 21 -6.49 -23.82 2.89
N SER A 22 -7.15 -24.73 2.16
CA SER A 22 -6.77 -26.15 2.16
C SER A 22 -5.40 -26.39 1.54
N LYS A 23 -4.97 -25.58 0.55
CA LYS A 23 -3.61 -25.66 0.00
C LYS A 23 -2.56 -25.29 1.04
N THR A 24 -2.71 -24.14 1.70
CA THR A 24 -1.77 -23.71 2.74
C THR A 24 -1.75 -24.70 3.90
N PHE A 25 -2.91 -25.12 4.40
CA PHE A 25 -3.00 -26.12 5.47
C PHE A 25 -2.25 -27.43 5.13
N SER A 26 -2.31 -27.86 3.87
CA SER A 26 -1.60 -29.05 3.41
C SER A 26 -0.08 -28.87 3.42
N ILE A 27 0.43 -27.71 2.98
CA ILE A 27 1.87 -27.38 3.02
C ILE A 27 2.37 -27.39 4.47
N ILE A 28 1.68 -26.69 5.37
CA ILE A 28 2.01 -26.63 6.80
C ILE A 28 2.05 -28.03 7.41
N SER A 29 1.00 -28.82 7.14
CA SER A 29 0.89 -30.19 7.65
C SER A 29 2.01 -31.08 7.14
N GLN A 30 2.37 -30.98 5.86
CA GLN A 30 3.44 -31.75 5.26
C GLN A 30 4.79 -31.41 5.90
N LYS A 31 5.16 -30.12 5.95
CA LYS A 31 6.45 -29.66 6.47
C LYS A 31 6.69 -30.11 7.92
N LEU A 32 5.67 -30.09 8.77
CA LEU A 32 5.81 -30.54 10.16
C LEU A 32 5.73 -32.07 10.31
N LYS A 33 4.98 -32.77 9.46
CA LYS A 33 4.97 -34.25 9.45
C LYS A 33 6.28 -34.87 9.00
N GLU A 34 7.02 -34.21 8.12
CA GLU A 34 8.40 -34.59 7.75
C GLU A 34 9.32 -34.67 8.98
N ARG A 35 9.03 -33.88 10.03
CA ARG A 35 9.79 -33.86 11.29
C ARG A 35 9.22 -34.82 12.34
N ASN A 36 7.90 -34.99 12.38
CA ASN A 36 7.23 -35.99 13.21
C ASN A 36 5.84 -36.37 12.66
N GLU A 37 5.70 -37.61 12.22
CA GLU A 37 4.45 -38.15 11.66
C GLU A 37 3.28 -38.23 12.67
N ASN A 38 3.56 -38.20 13.98
CA ASN A 38 2.54 -38.38 15.04
C ASN A 38 1.79 -37.09 15.39
N LEU A 39 2.17 -35.96 14.78
CA LEU A 39 1.51 -34.68 15.00
C LEU A 39 0.07 -34.69 14.45
N ARG A 40 -0.87 -34.18 15.25
CA ARG A 40 -2.29 -34.06 14.87
C ARG A 40 -2.62 -32.65 14.44
N PHE A 41 -3.25 -32.49 13.29
CA PHE A 41 -3.57 -31.19 12.71
C PHE A 41 -5.07 -30.96 12.71
N HIS A 42 -5.49 -29.79 13.17
CA HIS A 42 -6.88 -29.36 13.28
C HIS A 42 -7.10 -28.10 12.46
N LYS A 43 -8.16 -28.10 11.65
CA LYS A 43 -8.54 -26.95 10.83
C LYS A 43 -9.31 -25.93 11.66
N CYS A 44 -8.90 -24.67 11.59
CA CYS A 44 -9.66 -23.52 12.09
C CYS A 44 -9.99 -22.57 10.92
N TYR A 45 -10.91 -22.99 10.04
CA TYR A 45 -11.31 -22.25 8.85
C TYR A 45 -12.48 -21.29 9.14
N TRP A 46 -12.19 -20.12 9.70
CA TRP A 46 -13.21 -19.12 10.00
C TRP A 46 -13.67 -18.35 8.74
N GLY A 47 -12.82 -18.27 7.71
CA GLY A 47 -13.10 -17.51 6.48
C GLY A 47 -14.32 -18.00 5.70
N GLY A 48 -14.72 -19.27 5.87
CA GLY A 48 -15.91 -19.80 5.21
C GLY A 48 -17.23 -19.34 5.83
N SER A 49 -17.29 -19.24 7.16
CA SER A 49 -18.55 -18.96 7.90
C SER A 49 -18.63 -17.53 8.42
N LEU A 50 -17.50 -16.91 8.74
CA LEU A 50 -17.40 -15.58 9.34
C LEU A 50 -16.64 -14.58 8.47
N GLY A 51 -16.08 -15.04 7.34
CA GLY A 51 -15.43 -14.17 6.38
C GLY A 51 -16.38 -13.14 5.78
N THR A 52 -15.90 -11.92 5.59
CA THR A 52 -16.69 -10.83 5.05
C THR A 52 -17.02 -11.03 3.58
N THR A 53 -18.18 -10.49 3.21
CA THR A 53 -18.70 -10.41 1.85
C THR A 53 -19.46 -9.08 1.69
N LEU A 54 -19.71 -8.67 0.45
CA LEU A 54 -20.61 -7.56 0.17
C LEU A 54 -22.07 -8.00 0.38
N ASN A 55 -22.57 -7.88 1.60
CA ASN A 55 -23.93 -8.33 1.98
C ASN A 55 -25.05 -7.73 1.10
N ALA A 56 -24.86 -6.50 0.62
CA ALA A 56 -25.78 -5.82 -0.29
C ALA A 56 -25.32 -5.84 -1.76
N GLY A 57 -24.44 -6.76 -2.15
CA GLY A 57 -23.97 -6.90 -3.54
C GLY A 57 -23.24 -5.66 -4.08
N GLY A 58 -22.65 -4.83 -3.21
CA GLY A 58 -21.91 -3.64 -3.61
C GLY A 58 -22.75 -2.40 -3.89
N LEU A 59 -24.01 -2.32 -3.44
CA LEU A 59 -24.86 -1.13 -3.60
C LEU A 59 -24.26 0.17 -3.03
N SER A 60 -23.30 0.07 -2.11
CA SER A 60 -22.58 1.23 -1.56
C SER A 60 -21.41 1.69 -2.42
N ILE A 61 -21.03 0.92 -3.45
CA ILE A 61 -19.95 1.27 -4.37
C ILE A 61 -20.55 2.19 -5.43
N PRO A 62 -20.05 3.42 -5.61
CA PRO A 62 -20.49 4.29 -6.69
C PRO A 62 -20.23 3.59 -8.02
N VAL A 63 -21.28 3.08 -8.65
CA VAL A 63 -21.19 2.55 -10.01
C VAL A 63 -21.28 3.76 -10.93
N SER A 64 -20.18 4.07 -11.61
CA SER A 64 -20.26 4.95 -12.77
C SER A 64 -21.18 4.29 -13.79
N ASP A 65 -22.15 5.01 -14.37
CA ASP A 65 -23.07 4.54 -15.42
C ASP A 65 -22.35 4.02 -16.70
N GLN A 66 -21.02 3.92 -16.68
CA GLN A 66 -20.12 3.42 -17.71
C GLN A 66 -20.32 1.95 -18.14
N LYS A 67 -21.33 1.23 -17.64
CA LYS A 67 -21.69 -0.11 -18.19
C LYS A 67 -22.29 -0.07 -19.61
N LYS A 68 -22.22 1.07 -20.33
CA LYS A 68 -22.59 1.20 -21.74
C LYS A 68 -21.54 1.86 -22.64
N ALA A 69 -20.30 2.07 -22.18
CA ALA A 69 -19.22 2.42 -23.10
C ALA A 69 -18.54 1.12 -23.58
N SER A 70 -18.92 0.68 -24.77
CA SER A 70 -18.19 -0.34 -25.52
C SER A 70 -16.72 0.04 -25.63
N GLU A 71 -15.87 -0.97 -25.49
CA GLU A 71 -14.49 -1.09 -25.96
C GLU A 71 -13.82 0.16 -26.58
N THR A 72 -12.74 0.59 -25.89
CA THR A 72 -11.42 1.02 -26.39
C THR A 72 -10.92 2.45 -26.18
N ASP A 73 -11.74 3.48 -26.02
CA ASP A 73 -11.20 4.85 -25.82
C ASP A 73 -11.67 5.50 -24.51
N LEU A 74 -10.69 5.93 -23.71
CA LEU A 74 -10.93 6.79 -22.54
C LEU A 74 -11.48 8.15 -22.99
N THR A 75 -12.32 8.77 -22.16
CA THR A 75 -12.72 10.17 -22.38
C THR A 75 -11.53 11.11 -22.16
N ASP A 76 -11.57 12.31 -22.73
CA ASP A 76 -10.52 13.31 -22.48
C ASP A 76 -10.37 13.63 -20.97
N GLU A 77 -11.46 13.58 -20.21
CA GLU A 77 -11.42 13.74 -18.75
C GLU A 77 -10.67 12.61 -18.05
N GLU A 78 -10.88 11.36 -18.48
CA GLU A 78 -10.15 10.20 -17.96
C GLU A 78 -8.65 10.29 -18.29
N TYR A 79 -8.28 10.80 -19.46
CA TYR A 79 -6.87 11.07 -19.81
C TYR A 79 -6.28 12.20 -18.95
N VAL A 80 -7.01 13.29 -18.70
CA VAL A 80 -6.53 14.36 -17.83
C VAL A 80 -6.32 13.84 -16.40
N LEU A 81 -7.23 13.03 -15.87
CA LEU A 81 -7.08 12.41 -14.55
C LEU A 81 -5.84 11.51 -14.50
N GLY A 82 -5.65 10.65 -15.51
CA GLY A 82 -4.49 9.77 -15.60
C GLY A 82 -3.17 10.53 -15.71
N LEU A 83 -3.15 11.67 -16.41
CA LEU A 83 -1.96 12.53 -16.52
C LEU A 83 -1.58 13.09 -15.14
N TRP A 84 -2.55 13.63 -14.40
CA TRP A 84 -2.27 14.17 -13.06
C TRP A 84 -1.84 13.10 -12.07
N GLU A 85 -2.32 11.87 -12.22
CA GLU A 85 -1.79 10.74 -11.45
C GLU A 85 -0.30 10.50 -11.71
N LEU A 86 0.14 10.58 -12.97
CA LEU A 86 1.56 10.47 -13.34
C LEU A 86 2.37 11.65 -12.82
N LEU A 87 1.86 12.88 -12.97
CA LEU A 87 2.54 14.10 -12.50
C LEU A 87 2.73 14.13 -10.98
N TYR A 88 1.80 13.56 -10.22
CA TYR A 88 1.94 13.40 -8.78
C TYR A 88 2.87 12.24 -8.37
N GLN A 89 3.44 11.51 -9.31
CA GLN A 89 4.52 10.54 -9.07
C GLN A 89 5.85 11.09 -9.57
N ASP A 90 5.84 11.73 -10.74
CA ASP A 90 6.98 12.38 -11.37
C ASP A 90 6.53 13.70 -12.05
N PRO A 91 6.78 14.87 -11.44
CA PRO A 91 6.42 16.16 -12.01
C PRO A 91 7.06 16.46 -13.38
N LEU A 92 8.18 15.80 -13.74
CA LEU A 92 8.93 16.07 -14.97
C LEU A 92 8.58 15.12 -16.12
N ILE A 93 7.68 14.15 -15.91
CA ILE A 93 7.36 13.10 -16.87
C ILE A 93 6.96 13.64 -18.27
N GLU A 94 6.24 14.75 -18.34
CA GLU A 94 5.88 15.39 -19.62
C GLU A 94 7.11 15.95 -20.34
N LEU A 95 8.04 16.58 -19.61
CA LEU A 95 9.27 17.15 -20.15
C LEU A 95 10.24 16.06 -20.65
N GLN A 96 10.34 14.95 -19.94
CA GLN A 96 11.10 13.77 -20.38
C GLN A 96 10.57 13.26 -21.73
N ILE A 97 9.24 13.15 -21.87
CA ILE A 97 8.60 12.64 -23.10
C ILE A 97 8.74 13.63 -24.27
N LEU A 98 8.65 14.93 -24.01
CA LEU A 98 8.89 15.97 -25.02
C LEU A 98 10.33 15.92 -25.54
N THR A 99 11.31 15.72 -24.65
CA THR A 99 12.73 15.57 -25.01
C THR A 99 12.95 14.37 -25.94
N ILE A 100 12.37 13.21 -25.63
CA ILE A 100 12.48 12.02 -26.50
C ILE A 100 11.86 12.29 -27.88
N SER A 101 10.72 13.00 -27.92
CA SER A 101 9.98 13.27 -29.15
C SER A 101 10.67 14.31 -30.05
N SER A 102 11.52 15.18 -29.50
CA SER A 102 12.28 16.19 -30.25
C SER A 102 13.58 15.64 -30.81
N GLU A 103 14.20 14.63 -30.18
CA GLU A 103 15.37 13.92 -30.71
C GLU A 103 15.12 13.26 -32.07
N ASP A 104 13.91 12.75 -32.30
CA ASP A 104 13.48 12.14 -33.58
C ASP A 104 13.30 13.17 -34.71
N LYS A 105 13.13 14.46 -34.38
CA LYS A 105 12.79 15.53 -35.32
C LYS A 105 13.97 16.40 -35.75
N ARG A 106 15.22 16.00 -35.44
CA ARG A 106 16.46 16.78 -35.66
C ARG A 106 16.61 17.33 -37.10
N THR A 107 16.00 18.48 -37.33
CA THR A 107 16.33 19.43 -38.38
C THR A 107 15.94 20.82 -37.89
N VAL A 108 16.90 21.74 -37.99
CA VAL A 108 16.81 23.21 -37.86
C VAL A 108 17.25 23.81 -36.51
N PHE A 109 18.30 24.63 -36.64
CA PHE A 109 18.90 25.57 -35.69
C PHE A 109 17.89 26.59 -35.14
N GLY A 110 17.91 26.79 -33.83
CA GLY A 110 17.23 27.88 -33.14
C GLY A 110 17.85 28.13 -31.77
N GLU A 111 19.11 28.57 -31.73
CA GLU A 111 20.00 28.67 -30.53
C GLU A 111 19.50 29.52 -29.34
N LYS A 112 18.27 30.06 -29.31
CA LYS A 112 17.83 31.01 -28.26
C LYS A 112 16.42 30.84 -27.69
N LEU A 113 15.63 29.87 -28.18
CA LEU A 113 14.22 29.74 -27.76
C LEU A 113 14.07 29.09 -26.37
N GLY A 114 14.79 28.00 -26.13
CA GLY A 114 14.86 27.38 -24.80
C GLY A 114 15.41 28.34 -23.75
N GLU A 115 16.45 29.11 -24.09
CA GLU A 115 17.07 30.07 -23.18
C GLU A 115 16.10 31.21 -22.77
N ASP A 116 15.29 31.75 -23.69
CA ASP A 116 14.25 32.73 -23.33
C ASP A 116 13.20 32.12 -22.39
N LEU A 117 12.77 30.88 -22.67
CA LEU A 117 11.82 30.17 -21.82
C LEU A 117 12.39 29.88 -20.43
N ASP A 118 13.64 29.41 -20.32
CA ASP A 118 14.32 29.18 -19.04
C ASP A 118 14.46 30.48 -18.24
N ASN A 119 14.87 31.57 -18.89
CA ASN A 119 14.93 32.89 -18.25
C ASN A 119 13.57 33.32 -17.70
N ARG A 120 12.47 33.10 -18.44
CA ARG A 120 11.11 33.40 -17.96
C ARG A 120 10.71 32.51 -16.79
N VAL A 121 11.01 31.21 -16.84
CA VAL A 121 10.69 30.29 -15.74
C VAL A 121 11.48 30.67 -14.50
N ARG A 122 12.77 30.96 -14.60
CA ARG A 122 13.60 31.39 -13.45
C ARG A 122 13.19 32.74 -12.89
N ALA A 123 12.74 33.66 -13.74
CA ALA A 123 12.28 34.99 -13.34
C ALA A 123 10.78 35.04 -13.01
N LEU A 124 10.06 33.93 -13.08
CA LEU A 124 8.62 33.89 -12.83
C LEU A 124 8.34 34.31 -11.39
N ASN A 125 7.76 35.50 -11.25
CA ASN A 125 7.20 36.00 -10.01
C ASN A 125 5.68 36.10 -10.20
N PRO A 126 4.88 35.29 -9.49
CA PRO A 126 3.44 35.24 -9.70
C PRO A 126 2.78 36.61 -9.69
N SER A 127 1.93 36.89 -10.68
CA SER A 127 1.04 38.05 -10.62
C SER A 127 0.13 37.98 -9.38
N SER A 128 -0.44 39.11 -8.93
CA SER A 128 -1.35 39.11 -7.78
C SER A 128 -2.51 38.12 -7.94
N ASN A 129 -3.02 37.96 -9.18
CA ASN A 129 -4.06 37.00 -9.51
C ASN A 129 -3.57 35.55 -9.36
N LEU A 130 -2.41 35.22 -9.94
CA LEU A 130 -1.82 33.89 -9.81
C LEU A 130 -1.49 33.57 -8.34
N GLN A 131 -0.95 34.52 -7.60
CA GLN A 131 -0.64 34.35 -6.18
C GLN A 131 -1.89 34.07 -5.35
N GLU A 132 -3.02 34.75 -5.64
CA GLU A 132 -4.29 34.48 -4.98
C GLU A 132 -4.76 33.04 -5.25
N MET A 133 -4.71 32.60 -6.51
CA MET A 133 -5.09 31.24 -6.91
C MET A 133 -4.18 30.19 -6.25
N LEU A 134 -2.87 30.41 -6.24
CA LEU A 134 -1.90 29.54 -5.57
C LEU A 134 -2.18 29.43 -4.05
N ASN A 135 -2.55 30.54 -3.41
CA ASN A 135 -2.91 30.57 -2.00
C ASN A 135 -4.24 29.84 -1.73
N GLN A 136 -5.27 30.07 -2.56
CA GLN A 136 -6.54 29.35 -2.49
C GLN A 136 -6.36 27.83 -2.67
N ALA A 137 -5.42 27.43 -3.52
CA ALA A 137 -5.06 26.02 -3.73
C ALA A 137 -4.20 25.42 -2.60
N GLY A 138 -3.73 26.24 -1.65
CA GLY A 138 -2.85 25.80 -0.56
C GLY A 138 -1.42 25.49 -0.98
N ILE A 139 -1.01 25.87 -2.19
CA ILE A 139 0.33 25.59 -2.74
C ILE A 139 1.24 26.84 -2.81
N GLY A 140 0.71 28.02 -2.50
CA GLY A 140 1.39 29.30 -2.68
C GLY A 140 2.70 29.46 -1.90
N GLU A 141 2.77 28.98 -0.65
CA GLU A 141 4.02 29.06 0.13
C GLU A 141 5.15 28.19 -0.46
N PHE A 142 4.79 27.14 -1.21
CA PHE A 142 5.73 26.17 -1.80
C PHE A 142 6.08 26.47 -3.25
N PHE A 143 5.38 27.40 -3.89
CA PHE A 143 5.60 27.71 -5.31
C PHE A 143 7.05 28.14 -5.61
N PRO A 144 7.68 29.04 -4.83
CA PRO A 144 9.09 29.40 -5.07
C PRO A 144 10.06 28.23 -4.89
N GLN A 145 9.80 27.35 -3.91
CA GLN A 145 10.63 26.16 -3.70
C GLN A 145 10.47 25.15 -4.85
N SER A 146 9.23 24.94 -5.32
CA SER A 146 8.93 24.10 -6.48
C SER A 146 9.66 24.58 -7.74
N GLN A 147 9.58 25.88 -8.02
CA GLN A 147 10.31 26.52 -9.11
C GLN A 147 11.82 26.25 -9.01
N SER A 148 12.42 26.45 -7.83
CA SER A 148 13.84 26.20 -7.61
C SER A 148 14.22 24.72 -7.82
N ILE A 149 13.40 23.78 -7.38
CA ILE A 149 13.63 22.34 -7.61
C ILE A 149 13.62 22.06 -9.11
N ILE A 150 12.53 22.40 -9.79
CA ILE A 150 12.31 22.07 -11.21
C ILE A 150 13.44 22.62 -12.09
N VAL A 151 13.84 23.89 -11.94
CA VAL A 151 14.85 24.50 -12.83
C VAL A 151 16.28 23.97 -12.62
N ASN A 152 16.50 23.21 -11.56
CA ASN A 152 17.79 22.57 -11.25
C ASN A 152 17.80 21.08 -11.61
N GLU A 153 16.68 20.53 -12.08
CA GLU A 153 16.61 19.13 -12.48
C GLU A 153 17.18 18.89 -13.88
N SER A 154 17.87 17.75 -14.04
CA SER A 154 18.55 17.44 -15.30
C SER A 154 17.59 17.23 -16.46
N ASP A 155 16.40 16.68 -16.21
CA ASP A 155 15.40 16.45 -17.26
C ASP A 155 14.71 17.75 -17.68
N TYR A 156 14.60 18.73 -16.79
CA TYR A 156 14.17 20.08 -17.15
C TYR A 156 15.20 20.74 -18.08
N GLN A 157 16.49 20.68 -17.74
CA GLN A 157 17.57 21.26 -18.55
C GLN A 157 17.59 20.66 -19.97
N LYS A 158 17.51 19.33 -20.10
CA LYS A 158 17.43 18.66 -21.41
C LYS A 158 16.19 19.09 -22.20
N ALA A 159 15.04 19.25 -21.53
CA ALA A 159 13.82 19.70 -22.18
C ALA A 159 13.98 21.12 -22.72
N ILE A 160 14.58 22.03 -21.95
CA ILE A 160 14.91 23.39 -22.38
C ILE A 160 15.88 23.39 -23.57
N GLU A 161 16.97 22.61 -23.51
CA GLU A 161 17.97 22.51 -24.57
C GLU A 161 17.37 21.97 -25.89
N SER A 162 16.38 21.08 -25.78
CA SER A 162 15.70 20.48 -26.92
C SER A 162 14.46 21.24 -27.41
N ALA A 163 14.12 22.38 -26.77
CA ALA A 163 12.89 23.11 -27.04
C ALA A 163 12.90 23.78 -28.43
N THR A 164 11.90 23.44 -29.26
CA THR A 164 11.68 24.02 -30.58
C THR A 164 10.27 24.61 -30.68
N GLU A 165 10.03 25.55 -31.61
CA GLU A 165 8.67 26.04 -31.86
C GLU A 165 7.74 24.91 -32.34
N PRO A 166 6.44 24.91 -31.94
CA PRO A 166 5.81 25.87 -31.03
C PRO A 166 6.13 25.60 -29.54
N LEU A 167 6.53 26.62 -28.78
CA LEU A 167 6.85 26.49 -27.33
C LEU A 167 5.63 26.26 -26.41
N GLY A 168 4.42 26.15 -26.97
CA GLY A 168 3.18 26.00 -26.20
C GLY A 168 3.16 24.74 -25.32
N GLU A 169 3.62 23.61 -25.86
CA GLU A 169 3.64 22.33 -25.13
C GLU A 169 4.62 22.36 -23.96
N TYR A 170 5.81 22.97 -24.14
CA TYR A 170 6.79 23.15 -23.07
C TYR A 170 6.25 24.05 -21.95
N ARG A 171 5.61 25.18 -22.29
CA ARG A 171 5.00 26.07 -21.28
C ARG A 171 3.96 25.36 -20.42
N ILE A 172 3.09 24.56 -21.04
CA ILE A 172 2.04 23.80 -20.33
C ILE A 172 2.68 22.70 -19.46
N ALA A 173 3.64 21.94 -20.00
CA ALA A 173 4.34 20.89 -19.25
C ALA A 173 5.09 21.46 -18.03
N ILE A 174 5.77 22.60 -18.18
CA ILE A 174 6.44 23.30 -17.07
C ILE A 174 5.41 23.79 -16.04
N ALA A 175 4.29 24.38 -16.49
CA ALA A 175 3.23 24.82 -15.58
C ALA A 175 2.64 23.67 -14.76
N ARG A 176 2.36 22.53 -15.40
CA ARG A 176 1.91 21.30 -14.74
C ARG A 176 2.96 20.77 -13.76
N ALA A 177 4.23 20.74 -14.15
CA ALA A 177 5.35 20.32 -13.29
C ALA A 177 5.45 21.18 -12.03
N LEU A 178 5.35 22.51 -12.16
CA LEU A 178 5.39 23.43 -11.02
C LEU A 178 4.22 23.19 -10.04
N VAL A 179 3.00 23.03 -10.57
CA VAL A 179 1.82 22.73 -9.74
C VAL A 179 1.94 21.37 -9.07
N ALA A 180 2.38 20.34 -9.80
CA ALA A 180 2.56 19.00 -9.26
C ALA A 180 3.65 18.96 -8.18
N GLN A 181 4.80 19.59 -8.41
CA GLN A 181 5.90 19.66 -7.45
C GLN A 181 5.52 20.47 -6.21
N SER A 182 4.81 21.60 -6.34
CA SER A 182 4.26 22.30 -5.17
C SER A 182 3.27 21.43 -4.41
N SER A 183 2.48 20.61 -5.12
CA SER A 183 1.54 19.69 -4.48
C SER A 183 2.26 18.58 -3.70
N LEU A 184 3.38 18.08 -4.22
CA LEU A 184 4.21 17.11 -3.51
C LEU A 184 4.80 17.71 -2.23
N LEU A 185 5.30 18.95 -2.29
CA LEU A 185 5.84 19.63 -1.11
C LEU A 185 4.78 19.83 0.00
N VAL A 186 3.52 20.10 -0.38
CA VAL A 186 2.39 20.13 0.57
C VAL A 186 2.20 18.75 1.21
N ARG A 187 2.21 17.67 0.42
CA ARG A 187 2.06 16.30 0.95
C ARG A 187 3.20 15.91 1.87
N ASP A 188 4.43 16.26 1.52
CA ASP A 188 5.61 15.95 2.33
C ASP A 188 5.58 16.68 3.68
N LYS A 189 5.12 17.93 3.70
CA LYS A 189 5.08 18.73 4.94
C LYS A 189 3.86 18.42 5.81
N TYR A 190 2.70 18.22 5.21
CA TYR A 190 1.41 18.19 5.92
C TYR A 190 0.66 16.86 5.80
N GLY A 191 1.14 15.91 4.99
CA GLY A 191 0.56 14.59 4.78
C GLY A 191 -0.24 14.43 3.49
N GLU A 192 -0.48 13.17 3.08
CA GLU A 192 -1.10 12.77 1.81
C GLU A 192 -2.42 13.49 1.47
N PHE A 193 -3.24 13.77 2.48
CA PHE A 193 -4.57 14.35 2.32
C PHE A 193 -4.63 15.87 2.52
N ALA A 194 -3.47 16.55 2.58
CA ALA A 194 -3.41 17.99 2.86
C ALA A 194 -3.72 18.90 1.65
N LEU A 195 -3.73 18.35 0.43
CA LEU A 195 -4.02 19.13 -0.77
C LEU A 195 -5.48 19.59 -0.80
N SER A 196 -5.66 20.91 -0.92
CA SER A 196 -6.99 21.55 -1.01
C SER A 196 -7.38 21.94 -2.45
N VAL A 197 -6.53 21.64 -3.43
CA VAL A 197 -6.74 22.04 -4.82
C VAL A 197 -7.73 21.10 -5.53
N ASN A 198 -8.83 21.64 -6.05
CA ASN A 198 -9.74 20.91 -6.92
C ASN A 198 -9.26 20.97 -8.38
N GLY A 199 -9.82 20.11 -9.25
CA GLY A 199 -9.40 20.01 -10.65
C GLY A 199 -9.56 21.32 -11.44
N GLU A 200 -10.64 22.05 -11.23
CA GLU A 200 -10.89 23.32 -11.93
C GLU A 200 -9.87 24.39 -11.54
N LEU A 201 -9.67 24.66 -10.25
CA LEU A 201 -8.70 25.65 -9.77
C LEU A 201 -7.27 25.29 -10.20
N ARG A 202 -6.91 24.01 -10.09
CA ARG A 202 -5.62 23.48 -10.57
C ARG A 202 -5.40 23.80 -12.05
N ASP A 203 -6.40 23.52 -12.88
CA ASP A 203 -6.28 23.73 -14.32
C ASP A 203 -6.14 25.23 -14.63
N HIS A 204 -6.93 26.10 -13.99
CA HIS A 204 -6.79 27.57 -14.11
C HIS A 204 -5.40 28.07 -13.70
N ILE A 205 -4.81 27.52 -12.63
CA ILE A 205 -3.44 27.87 -12.21
C ILE A 205 -2.44 27.49 -13.30
N VAL A 206 -2.57 26.31 -13.90
CA VAL A 206 -1.71 25.87 -15.01
C VAL A 206 -1.84 26.82 -16.20
N GLU A 207 -3.06 27.23 -16.59
CA GLU A 207 -3.24 28.16 -17.72
C GLU A 207 -2.60 29.52 -17.41
N GLN A 208 -2.77 30.02 -16.18
CA GLN A 208 -2.23 31.30 -15.76
C GLN A 208 -0.69 31.28 -15.72
N ILE A 209 -0.06 30.20 -15.22
CA ILE A 209 1.40 30.04 -15.28
C ILE A 209 1.86 30.00 -16.74
N ALA A 210 1.21 29.20 -17.59
CA ALA A 210 1.59 29.11 -19.01
C ALA A 210 1.46 30.45 -19.75
N ALA A 211 0.45 31.26 -19.40
CA ALA A 211 0.28 32.62 -19.92
C ALA A 211 1.41 33.55 -19.45
N GLU A 212 1.76 33.53 -18.17
CA GLU A 212 2.87 34.32 -17.61
C GLU A 212 4.24 33.92 -18.19
N LEU A 213 4.41 32.66 -18.61
CA LEU A 213 5.58 32.18 -19.35
C LEU A 213 5.60 32.59 -20.83
N GLY A 214 4.67 33.44 -21.29
CA GLY A 214 4.64 33.98 -22.65
C GLY A 214 3.59 33.38 -23.59
N GLY A 215 2.62 32.60 -23.07
CA GLY A 215 1.48 32.11 -23.83
C GLY A 215 0.53 33.25 -24.21
N THR A 216 0.60 33.77 -25.44
CA THR A 216 -0.32 34.82 -25.96
C THR A 216 -1.14 34.37 -27.17
N GLU A 217 -1.14 33.09 -27.51
CA GLU A 217 -2.00 32.57 -28.57
C GLU A 217 -3.42 32.37 -28.06
N LYS A 218 -4.38 33.12 -28.63
CA LYS A 218 -5.83 33.06 -28.35
C LYS A 218 -6.48 31.66 -28.51
N GLY A 219 -5.73 30.63 -28.91
CA GLY A 219 -6.18 29.23 -29.05
C GLY A 219 -5.83 28.29 -27.88
N ILE A 220 -5.07 28.74 -26.87
CA ILE A 220 -4.58 27.86 -25.78
C ILE A 220 -5.68 27.51 -24.76
N LEU A 221 -6.63 28.41 -24.51
CA LEU A 221 -7.75 28.21 -23.57
C LEU A 221 -8.66 27.02 -23.93
N SER A 222 -8.69 26.58 -25.19
CA SER A 222 -9.42 25.36 -25.61
C SER A 222 -8.52 24.13 -25.81
N GLY A 223 -7.19 24.27 -25.71
CA GLY A 223 -6.21 23.23 -26.08
C GLY A 223 -5.60 22.44 -24.91
N ILE A 224 -5.79 22.85 -23.66
CA ILE A 224 -5.17 22.20 -22.48
C ILE A 224 -5.71 20.79 -22.24
N LYS A 225 -6.98 20.53 -22.56
CA LYS A 225 -7.57 19.18 -22.56
C LYS A 225 -7.07 18.29 -23.71
N GLN A 226 -6.56 18.89 -24.79
CA GLN A 226 -6.16 18.20 -26.02
C GLN A 226 -4.64 18.00 -26.14
N SER A 227 -3.84 18.76 -25.39
CA SER A 227 -2.38 18.63 -25.33
C SER A 227 -1.95 17.61 -24.27
N ILE A 228 -2.17 16.33 -24.60
CA ILE A 228 -1.58 15.18 -23.91
C ILE A 228 -0.93 14.35 -25.01
N SER A 229 0.39 14.15 -24.94
CA SER A 229 1.10 13.40 -25.97
C SER A 229 0.53 11.99 -26.12
N GLY A 230 0.54 11.46 -27.36
CA GLY A 230 0.05 10.10 -27.62
C GLY A 230 0.77 9.02 -26.80
N THR A 231 2.04 9.26 -26.47
CA THR A 231 2.84 8.39 -25.59
C THR A 231 2.28 8.34 -24.18
N ILE A 232 1.92 9.49 -23.60
CA ILE A 232 1.29 9.57 -22.27
C ILE A 232 -0.09 8.90 -22.28
N ARG A 233 -0.91 9.17 -23.30
CA ARG A 233 -2.21 8.51 -23.47
C ARG A 233 -2.06 6.98 -23.45
N ARG A 234 -1.03 6.43 -24.11
CA ARG A 234 -0.74 4.98 -24.08
C ARG A 234 -0.33 4.48 -22.70
N ILE A 235 0.49 5.22 -21.95
CA ILE A 235 0.87 4.87 -20.57
C ILE A 235 -0.37 4.83 -19.66
N ILE A 236 -1.22 5.85 -19.75
CA ILE A 236 -2.46 5.95 -18.98
C ILE A 236 -3.40 4.78 -19.29
N ASN A 237 -3.60 4.47 -20.59
CA ASN A 237 -4.42 3.33 -21.02
C ASN A 237 -3.95 2.02 -20.40
N ASN A 238 -2.65 1.74 -20.44
CA ASN A 238 -2.08 0.52 -19.86
C ASN A 238 -2.28 0.44 -18.34
N ASN A 239 -2.13 1.56 -17.64
CA ASN A 239 -2.29 1.62 -16.18
C ASN A 239 -3.76 1.47 -15.74
N LEU A 240 -4.70 2.11 -16.44
CA LEU A 240 -6.13 2.02 -16.10
C LEU A 240 -6.72 0.65 -16.41
N GLN A 241 -6.29 -0.03 -17.49
CA GLN A 241 -6.68 -1.41 -17.76
C GLN A 241 -6.27 -2.37 -16.63
N ARG A 242 -5.08 -2.17 -16.03
CA ARG A 242 -4.61 -2.96 -14.88
C ARG A 242 -5.42 -2.70 -13.60
N ARG A 243 -5.93 -1.48 -13.41
CA ARG A 243 -6.73 -1.10 -12.22
C ARG A 243 -8.17 -1.61 -12.27
N ARG A 244 -8.79 -1.62 -13.45
CA ARG A 244 -10.18 -2.08 -13.65
C ARG A 244 -10.37 -3.57 -13.29
N SER A 245 -9.32 -4.39 -13.34
CA SER A 245 -9.38 -5.81 -12.98
C SER A 245 -9.17 -6.14 -11.50
N GLY A 246 -8.75 -5.18 -10.65
CA GLY A 246 -8.21 -5.49 -9.32
C GLY A 246 -8.95 -4.92 -8.09
N LEU A 247 -9.73 -3.85 -8.25
CA LEU A 247 -10.01 -2.95 -7.10
C LEU A 247 -11.25 -3.25 -6.24
N SER A 248 -12.35 -3.82 -6.76
CA SER A 248 -13.61 -3.86 -5.96
C SER A 248 -13.83 -5.14 -5.14
N GLU A 249 -13.36 -6.31 -5.61
CA GLU A 249 -13.77 -7.60 -5.03
C GLU A 249 -12.72 -8.22 -4.11
N GLN A 250 -11.43 -8.11 -4.42
CA GLN A 250 -10.35 -8.69 -3.60
C GLN A 250 -9.96 -7.80 -2.40
N TYR A 251 -10.00 -6.48 -2.55
CA TYR A 251 -9.71 -5.54 -1.46
C TYR A 251 -10.83 -5.44 -0.43
N SER A 252 -12.10 -5.62 -0.83
CA SER A 252 -13.25 -5.55 0.08
C SER A 252 -13.28 -6.71 1.09
N GLY A 253 -12.86 -7.92 0.70
CA GLY A 253 -12.77 -9.06 1.61
C GLY A 253 -11.65 -8.94 2.65
N THR A 254 -10.45 -8.51 2.22
CA THR A 254 -9.29 -8.39 3.12
C THR A 254 -9.44 -7.24 4.11
N LEU A 255 -9.77 -6.03 3.63
CA LEU A 255 -10.02 -4.88 4.50
C LEU A 255 -11.29 -5.10 5.34
N GLY A 256 -12.32 -5.69 4.74
CA GLY A 256 -13.57 -6.05 5.43
C GLY A 256 -13.33 -6.95 6.63
N ASP A 257 -12.51 -8.01 6.49
CA ASP A 257 -12.17 -8.93 7.58
C ASP A 257 -11.48 -8.19 8.75
N ILE A 258 -10.57 -7.24 8.46
CA ILE A 258 -9.90 -6.41 9.49
C ILE A 258 -10.91 -5.53 10.22
N LEU A 259 -11.71 -4.77 9.48
CA LEU A 259 -12.69 -3.85 10.05
C LEU A 259 -13.75 -4.60 10.88
N MET A 260 -14.23 -5.73 10.37
CA MET A 260 -15.17 -6.58 11.09
C MET A 260 -14.56 -7.21 12.33
N TYR A 261 -13.29 -7.58 12.30
CA TYR A 261 -12.60 -8.04 13.51
C TYR A 261 -12.49 -6.94 14.56
N GLN A 262 -12.02 -5.76 14.17
CA GLN A 262 -11.86 -4.65 15.11
C GLN A 262 -13.21 -4.19 15.70
N ALA A 263 -14.25 -4.10 14.87
CA ALA A 263 -15.57 -3.68 15.34
C ALA A 263 -16.37 -4.78 16.07
N ARG A 264 -16.23 -6.06 15.65
CA ARG A 264 -17.12 -7.17 16.04
C ARG A 264 -16.40 -8.52 16.17
N GLY A 265 -15.13 -8.52 16.59
CA GLY A 265 -14.25 -9.69 16.58
C GLY A 265 -14.56 -10.82 17.56
N GLN A 266 -15.49 -10.62 18.50
CA GLN A 266 -15.85 -11.62 19.51
C GLN A 266 -16.26 -12.96 18.88
N LYS A 267 -17.04 -12.93 17.78
CA LYS A 267 -17.46 -14.15 17.08
C LYS A 267 -16.28 -14.94 16.49
N LEU A 268 -15.24 -14.25 16.01
CA LEU A 268 -14.03 -14.91 15.49
C LEU A 268 -13.21 -15.53 16.63
N ARG A 269 -13.03 -14.80 17.75
CA ARG A 269 -12.36 -15.36 18.94
C ARG A 269 -13.10 -16.57 19.50
N ASP A 270 -14.43 -16.52 19.54
CA ASP A 270 -15.26 -17.65 19.95
C ASP A 270 -15.14 -18.85 19.01
N PHE A 271 -15.06 -18.62 17.70
CA PHE A 271 -14.83 -19.69 16.72
C PHE A 271 -13.49 -20.40 16.97
N VAL A 272 -12.41 -19.63 17.17
CA VAL A 272 -11.09 -20.18 17.50
C VAL A 272 -11.13 -20.92 18.85
N ARG A 273 -11.75 -20.33 19.86
CA ARG A 273 -11.92 -20.95 21.19
C ARG A 273 -12.66 -22.27 21.13
N VAL A 274 -13.77 -22.36 20.39
CA VAL A 274 -14.55 -23.59 20.22
C VAL A 274 -13.75 -24.67 19.49
N THR A 275 -12.86 -24.28 18.58
CA THR A 275 -11.93 -25.21 17.90
C THR A 275 -10.89 -25.78 18.88
N ILE A 276 -10.35 -24.96 19.79
CA ILE A 276 -9.25 -25.34 20.69
C ILE A 276 -9.73 -26.05 21.96
N LYS A 277 -10.86 -25.62 22.55
CA LYS A 277 -11.33 -26.08 23.88
C LYS A 277 -11.51 -27.60 24.02
N PRO A 278 -11.94 -28.36 22.99
CA PRO A 278 -12.09 -29.82 23.10
C PRO A 278 -10.76 -30.57 23.14
N LEU A 279 -9.67 -29.96 22.66
CA LEU A 279 -8.34 -30.59 22.57
C LEU A 279 -7.78 -30.88 23.96
N LYS A 280 -7.21 -32.08 24.12
CA LYS A 280 -6.73 -32.59 25.42
C LYS A 280 -5.21 -32.65 25.53
N LYS A 281 -4.50 -32.56 24.41
CA LYS A 281 -3.03 -32.60 24.39
C LYS A 281 -2.47 -31.18 24.39
N PRO A 282 -1.17 -31.01 24.71
CA PRO A 282 -0.49 -29.74 24.49
C PRO A 282 -0.74 -29.26 23.06
N THR A 283 -1.23 -28.04 22.94
CA THR A 283 -1.73 -27.45 21.69
C THR A 283 -0.79 -26.34 21.25
N VAL A 284 -0.40 -26.37 19.98
CA VAL A 284 0.38 -25.34 19.30
C VAL A 284 -0.53 -24.60 18.34
N LEU A 285 -0.59 -23.28 18.46
CA LEU A 285 -1.33 -22.43 17.52
C LEU A 285 -0.35 -21.90 16.48
N ILE A 286 -0.64 -22.14 15.20
CA ILE A 286 0.09 -21.52 14.08
C ILE A 286 -0.85 -20.50 13.46
N ALA A 287 -0.51 -19.23 13.60
CA ALA A 287 -1.40 -18.13 13.34
C ALA A 287 -0.77 -17.12 12.37
N HIS A 288 -1.41 -16.90 11.23
CA HIS A 288 -0.93 -16.00 10.18
C HIS A 288 -1.67 -14.67 10.21
N SER A 289 -0.94 -13.55 10.13
CA SER A 289 -1.54 -12.22 9.94
C SER A 289 -2.67 -11.96 10.95
N LEU A 290 -3.89 -11.62 10.52
CA LEU A 290 -5.06 -11.45 11.41
C LEU A 290 -5.33 -12.65 12.33
N GLY A 291 -5.02 -13.87 11.90
CA GLY A 291 -5.09 -15.05 12.76
C GLY A 291 -4.24 -14.91 14.02
N GLY A 292 -3.07 -14.27 13.92
CA GLY A 292 -2.21 -13.97 15.04
C GLY A 292 -2.85 -13.00 16.03
N ILE A 293 -3.50 -11.95 15.53
CA ILE A 293 -4.25 -10.99 16.37
C ILE A 293 -5.37 -11.70 17.12
N ILE A 294 -6.18 -12.50 16.40
CA ILE A 294 -7.29 -13.27 17.00
C ILE A 294 -6.79 -14.17 18.13
N CYS A 295 -5.68 -14.87 17.93
CA CYS A 295 -5.08 -15.74 18.93
C CYS A 295 -4.55 -14.98 20.15
N VAL A 296 -3.83 -13.87 19.94
CA VAL A 296 -3.30 -13.04 21.04
C VAL A 296 -4.44 -12.48 21.89
N ASP A 297 -5.44 -11.84 21.27
CA ASP A 297 -6.60 -11.31 22.00
C ASP A 297 -7.36 -12.41 22.76
N LEU A 298 -7.55 -13.58 22.15
CA LEU A 298 -8.20 -14.70 22.81
C LEU A 298 -7.41 -15.17 24.05
N LEU A 299 -6.10 -15.32 23.92
CA LEU A 299 -5.24 -15.82 25.01
C LEU A 299 -5.05 -14.80 26.13
N LEU A 300 -5.19 -13.51 25.85
CA LEU A 300 -5.24 -12.45 26.86
C LEU A 300 -6.57 -12.47 27.64
N GLN A 301 -7.68 -12.75 26.95
CA GLN A 301 -9.03 -12.69 27.53
C GLN A 301 -9.48 -13.99 28.20
N GLN A 302 -8.89 -15.13 27.83
CA GLN A 302 -9.35 -16.45 28.24
C GLN A 302 -8.18 -17.37 28.57
N GLN A 303 -8.28 -18.09 29.68
CA GLN A 303 -7.31 -19.12 30.03
C GLN A 303 -7.57 -20.39 29.21
N LEU A 304 -6.60 -20.75 28.38
CA LEU A 304 -6.55 -22.00 27.61
C LEU A 304 -5.26 -22.75 27.96
N PRO A 305 -5.17 -23.37 29.15
CA PRO A 305 -3.91 -23.92 29.68
C PRO A 305 -3.32 -25.05 28.84
N GLN A 306 -4.12 -25.67 27.95
CA GLN A 306 -3.61 -26.64 26.99
C GLN A 306 -2.79 -26.01 25.87
N VAL A 307 -2.94 -24.70 25.60
CA VAL A 307 -2.13 -24.00 24.61
C VAL A 307 -0.76 -23.72 25.23
N VAL A 308 0.27 -24.37 24.71
CA VAL A 308 1.64 -24.27 25.25
C VAL A 308 2.54 -23.37 24.42
N LEU A 309 2.22 -23.18 23.14
CA LEU A 309 2.98 -22.37 22.20
C LEU A 309 2.03 -21.66 21.22
N LEU A 310 2.20 -20.35 21.10
CA LEU A 310 1.67 -19.53 20.03
C LEU A 310 2.80 -19.24 19.03
N VAL A 311 2.59 -19.58 17.77
CA VAL A 311 3.44 -19.17 16.66
C VAL A 311 2.69 -18.15 15.83
N THR A 312 3.17 -16.91 15.82
CA THR A 312 2.67 -15.88 14.89
C THR A 312 3.61 -15.76 13.69
N ILE A 313 3.03 -15.63 12.50
CA ILE A 313 3.78 -15.49 11.25
C ILE A 313 3.21 -14.28 10.52
N GLY A 314 4.04 -13.26 10.29
CA GLY A 314 3.61 -12.02 9.65
C GLY A 314 2.44 -11.32 10.36
N SER A 315 2.48 -11.22 11.69
CA SER A 315 1.37 -10.69 12.51
C SER A 315 1.56 -9.22 12.89
N GLN A 316 0.43 -8.51 13.06
CA GLN A 316 0.39 -7.12 13.52
C GLN A 316 0.14 -6.98 15.04
N SER A 317 0.11 -8.08 15.80
CA SER A 317 -0.21 -8.03 17.24
C SER A 317 0.67 -7.05 18.04
N PRO A 318 2.00 -6.98 17.85
CA PRO A 318 2.83 -6.02 18.59
C PRO A 318 2.51 -4.56 18.28
N ILE A 319 2.38 -4.18 16.99
CA ILE A 319 2.07 -2.78 16.63
C ILE A 319 0.65 -2.39 17.08
N LEU A 320 -0.31 -3.32 17.07
CA LEU A 320 -1.64 -3.03 17.59
C LEU A 320 -1.63 -2.77 19.09
N TYR A 321 -0.74 -3.41 19.85
CA TYR A 321 -0.56 -3.06 21.25
C TYR A 321 0.00 -1.65 21.42
N GLU A 322 1.05 -1.29 20.67
CA GLU A 322 1.63 0.06 20.70
C GLU A 322 0.63 1.16 20.33
N LEU A 323 -0.25 0.87 19.36
CA LEU A 323 -1.33 1.77 18.94
C LEU A 323 -2.54 1.76 19.89
N ASN A 324 -2.48 1.02 21.00
CA ASN A 324 -3.59 0.80 21.94
C ASN A 324 -4.87 0.27 21.26
N ALA A 325 -4.69 -0.58 20.25
CA ALA A 325 -5.72 -1.17 19.39
C ALA A 325 -5.84 -2.70 19.54
N LEU A 326 -5.09 -3.31 20.46
CA LEU A 326 -5.21 -4.71 20.81
C LEU A 326 -6.39 -4.90 21.79
N VAL A 327 -7.43 -5.61 21.37
CA VAL A 327 -8.70 -5.70 22.14
C VAL A 327 -8.51 -6.42 23.48
N GLY A 328 -7.57 -7.37 23.55
CA GLY A 328 -7.29 -8.14 24.75
C GLY A 328 -6.49 -7.40 25.80
N MET A 329 -5.87 -6.26 25.47
CA MET A 329 -4.93 -5.59 26.38
C MET A 329 -4.67 -4.14 25.96
N GLU A 330 -4.99 -3.20 26.85
CA GLU A 330 -4.65 -1.79 26.69
C GLU A 330 -3.13 -1.56 26.80
N TYR A 331 -2.63 -0.55 26.10
CA TYR A 331 -1.24 -0.13 26.15
C TYR A 331 -0.86 0.33 27.55
N ASN A 332 0.25 -0.20 28.06
CA ASN A 332 0.86 0.24 29.31
C ASN A 332 2.37 -0.03 29.23
N PRO A 333 3.23 0.99 29.37
CA PRO A 333 4.68 0.86 29.18
C PRO A 333 5.37 -0.14 30.12
N ASN A 334 4.70 -0.55 31.21
CA ASN A 334 5.20 -1.53 32.18
C ASN A 334 4.42 -2.85 32.16
N ALA A 335 3.57 -3.07 31.15
CA ALA A 335 2.75 -4.26 31.11
C ALA A 335 3.60 -5.51 30.83
N ASN A 336 3.26 -6.59 31.51
CA ASN A 336 3.79 -7.91 31.21
C ASN A 336 2.63 -8.78 30.72
N LEU A 337 2.92 -9.70 29.81
CA LEU A 337 1.95 -10.75 29.49
C LEU A 337 1.65 -11.56 30.75
N PRO A 338 0.40 -12.02 30.95
CA PRO A 338 0.05 -12.88 32.08
C PRO A 338 0.98 -14.09 32.17
N GLU A 339 1.29 -14.57 33.37
CA GLU A 339 2.12 -15.78 33.53
C GLU A 339 1.52 -16.99 32.80
N THR A 340 0.19 -17.04 32.72
CA THR A 340 -0.59 -18.05 32.01
C THR A 340 -0.54 -17.93 30.49
N PHE A 341 0.02 -16.85 29.93
CA PHE A 341 0.20 -16.70 28.49
C PHE A 341 1.25 -17.71 27.99
N PRO A 342 0.99 -18.41 26.87
CA PRO A 342 1.89 -19.44 26.36
C PRO A 342 3.24 -18.86 25.95
N HIS A 343 4.22 -19.73 25.70
CA HIS A 343 5.40 -19.30 24.95
C HIS A 343 4.97 -18.75 23.60
N TRP A 344 5.65 -17.73 23.12
CA TRP A 344 5.31 -17.06 21.88
C TRP A 344 6.54 -17.00 20.95
N LEU A 345 6.47 -17.69 19.81
CA LEU A 345 7.42 -17.52 18.72
C LEU A 345 6.80 -16.59 17.67
N ASN A 346 7.45 -15.48 17.37
CA ASN A 346 7.01 -14.54 16.35
C ASN A 346 7.98 -14.53 15.18
N ILE A 347 7.49 -14.84 13.98
CA ILE A 347 8.28 -14.95 12.76
C ILE A 347 7.92 -13.81 11.82
N TYR A 348 8.93 -13.07 11.38
CA TYR A 348 8.77 -11.86 10.57
C TYR A 348 9.77 -11.80 9.43
N ASP A 349 9.47 -11.02 8.39
CA ASP A 349 10.33 -10.72 7.26
C ASP A 349 10.37 -9.19 7.07
N ARG A 350 11.55 -8.60 6.91
CA ARG A 350 11.67 -7.14 6.75
C ARG A 350 10.97 -6.61 5.49
N ASN A 351 10.84 -7.45 4.47
CA ASN A 351 10.10 -7.11 3.25
C ASN A 351 8.59 -7.37 3.39
N ASP A 352 8.13 -7.94 4.51
CA ASP A 352 6.72 -8.03 4.86
C ASP A 352 6.33 -6.86 5.76
N PHE A 353 5.76 -5.83 5.14
CA PHE A 353 5.34 -4.60 5.79
C PHE A 353 4.21 -4.79 6.82
N LEU A 354 3.65 -6.00 6.93
CA LEU A 354 2.62 -6.35 7.91
C LEU A 354 3.17 -7.23 9.05
N SER A 355 4.49 -7.45 9.11
CA SER A 355 5.14 -8.24 10.15
C SER A 355 5.89 -7.35 11.14
N TYR A 356 5.53 -7.45 12.43
CA TYR A 356 6.07 -6.60 13.48
C TYR A 356 6.73 -7.43 14.58
N VAL A 357 7.83 -6.92 15.13
CA VAL A 357 8.60 -7.54 16.23
C VAL A 357 7.98 -7.20 17.59
N GLY A 358 8.08 -8.09 18.56
CA GLY A 358 7.44 -7.90 19.87
C GLY A 358 8.31 -8.19 21.10
N GLU A 359 9.55 -8.67 20.97
CA GLU A 359 10.44 -9.01 22.09
C GLU A 359 10.74 -7.84 23.01
N LYS A 360 10.82 -6.62 22.45
CA LYS A 360 10.96 -5.39 23.22
C LYS A 360 9.66 -4.91 23.86
N ILE A 361 8.52 -5.38 23.36
CA ILE A 361 7.18 -4.99 23.81
C ILE A 361 6.68 -5.92 24.92
N PHE A 362 6.94 -7.23 24.81
CA PHE A 362 6.49 -8.26 25.74
C PHE A 362 7.65 -9.13 26.24
N PRO A 363 8.55 -8.57 27.07
CA PRO A 363 9.79 -9.26 27.45
C PRO A 363 9.53 -10.60 28.16
N GLY A 364 10.38 -11.60 27.87
CA GLY A 364 10.42 -12.88 28.56
C GLY A 364 9.43 -13.96 28.09
N LYS A 365 8.43 -13.61 27.27
CA LYS A 365 7.44 -14.57 26.75
C LYS A 365 7.48 -14.75 25.24
N ILE A 366 7.84 -13.70 24.52
CA ILE A 366 7.99 -13.72 23.06
C ILE A 366 9.46 -13.85 22.66
N GLN A 367 9.68 -14.57 21.57
CA GLN A 367 10.96 -14.67 20.87
C GLN A 367 10.72 -14.28 19.41
N ASP A 368 11.42 -13.25 18.94
CA ASP A 368 11.35 -12.83 17.53
C ASP A 368 12.36 -13.61 16.68
N LEU A 369 11.94 -14.00 15.47
CA LEU A 369 12.79 -14.63 14.47
C LEU A 369 12.60 -13.95 13.11
N GLU A 370 13.70 -13.40 12.61
CA GLU A 370 13.77 -12.87 11.24
C GLU A 370 13.96 -14.01 10.24
N VAL A 371 13.16 -14.00 9.17
CA VAL A 371 13.38 -14.78 7.96
C VAL A 371 13.47 -13.84 6.76
N ASP A 372 14.04 -14.34 5.67
CA ASP A 372 14.15 -13.60 4.42
C ASP A 372 13.57 -14.46 3.30
N SER A 373 12.44 -14.03 2.75
CA SER A 373 11.74 -14.67 1.64
C SER A 373 12.34 -14.33 0.27
N LYS A 374 13.19 -13.30 0.18
CA LYS A 374 13.67 -12.71 -1.08
C LYS A 374 12.52 -12.26 -2.01
N GLN A 375 11.36 -11.93 -1.45
CA GLN A 375 10.21 -11.40 -2.19
C GLN A 375 9.92 -9.96 -1.76
N PRO A 376 9.45 -9.09 -2.67
CA PRO A 376 8.92 -7.79 -2.31
C PRO A 376 7.53 -7.93 -1.67
N PHE A 377 7.02 -6.85 -1.07
CA PHE A 377 5.63 -6.76 -0.67
C PHE A 377 4.72 -6.56 -1.90
N PRO A 378 3.56 -7.23 -2.01
CA PRO A 378 2.89 -8.07 -0.99
C PRO A 378 3.28 -9.56 -0.99
N GLU A 379 4.07 -10.05 -1.96
CA GLU A 379 4.41 -11.48 -2.10
C GLU A 379 5.11 -12.05 -0.86
N SER A 380 5.96 -11.26 -0.20
CA SER A 380 6.64 -11.60 1.06
C SER A 380 5.69 -12.09 2.16
N HIS A 381 4.49 -11.50 2.26
CA HIS A 381 3.51 -11.80 3.32
C HIS A 381 2.94 -13.23 3.24
N GLY A 382 2.97 -13.84 2.04
CA GLY A 382 2.54 -15.22 1.80
C GLY A 382 3.70 -16.22 1.67
N ALA A 383 4.94 -15.75 1.57
CA ALA A 383 6.10 -16.57 1.21
C ALA A 383 6.61 -17.51 2.32
N TYR A 384 6.13 -17.33 3.57
CA TYR A 384 6.56 -18.11 4.73
C TYR A 384 6.37 -19.63 4.57
N TRP A 385 5.33 -20.07 3.86
CA TRP A 385 4.92 -21.48 3.82
C TRP A 385 5.97 -22.40 3.21
N ASN A 386 6.75 -21.90 2.25
CA ASN A 386 7.80 -22.66 1.57
C ASN A 386 9.21 -22.29 2.07
N ASN A 387 9.34 -21.58 3.18
CA ASN A 387 10.62 -21.24 3.77
C ASN A 387 10.99 -22.26 4.86
N ASP A 388 12.02 -23.07 4.62
CA ASP A 388 12.41 -24.14 5.55
C ASP A 388 12.87 -23.60 6.91
N LYS A 389 13.45 -22.39 6.96
CA LYS A 389 13.85 -21.76 8.22
C LYS A 389 12.66 -21.52 9.17
N VAL A 390 11.49 -21.23 8.61
CA VAL A 390 10.24 -21.08 9.39
C VAL A 390 9.94 -22.39 10.11
N TRP A 391 9.91 -23.49 9.38
CA TRP A 391 9.54 -24.79 9.91
C TRP A 391 10.59 -25.40 10.82
N ASP A 392 11.88 -25.14 10.55
CA ASP A 392 12.97 -25.49 11.46
C ASP A 392 12.81 -24.80 12.82
N ALA A 393 12.57 -23.49 12.82
CA ALA A 393 12.39 -22.74 14.05
C ALA A 393 11.13 -23.13 14.82
N VAL A 394 10.00 -23.31 14.12
CA VAL A 394 8.76 -23.80 14.74
C VAL A 394 9.00 -25.14 15.41
N TRP A 395 9.66 -26.07 14.72
CA TRP A 395 9.96 -27.38 15.29
C TRP A 395 10.92 -27.30 16.47
N GLN A 396 12.00 -26.53 16.37
CA GLN A 396 12.94 -26.33 17.47
C GLN A 396 12.23 -25.79 18.70
N LYS A 397 11.34 -24.79 18.53
CA LYS A 397 10.59 -24.21 19.64
C LYS A 397 9.57 -25.19 20.23
N MET A 398 8.90 -25.99 19.39
CA MET A 398 8.02 -27.05 19.87
C MET A 398 8.76 -28.09 20.72
N VAL A 399 9.99 -28.46 20.33
CA VAL A 399 10.83 -29.40 21.09
C VAL A 399 11.30 -28.77 22.40
N GLU A 400 11.70 -27.50 22.39
CA GLU A 400 12.08 -26.76 23.60
C GLU A 400 10.93 -26.74 24.62
N VAL A 401 9.74 -26.31 24.20
CA VAL A 401 8.55 -26.22 25.06
C VAL A 401 8.09 -27.59 25.57
N ALA A 402 8.27 -28.67 24.80
CA ALA A 402 7.90 -30.02 25.23
C ALA A 402 8.88 -30.63 26.27
N ASN A 403 10.07 -30.05 26.42
CA ASN A 403 11.09 -30.51 27.37
C ASN A 403 11.23 -29.62 28.61
N ALA A 404 10.67 -28.40 28.58
CA ALA A 404 10.46 -27.56 29.77
C ALA A 404 9.37 -28.17 30.65
#